data_AF-A0A6G7YM73-F1
#
_entry.id   AF-A0A6G7YM73-F1
#
_cell.length_a   1.000
_cell.length_b   1.000
_cell.length_c   1.000
_cell.angle_alpha   90.00
_cell.angle_beta   90.00
_cell.angle_gamma   90.00
#
_symmetry.space_group_name_H-M   'P 1'
#
loop_
_entity.id
_entity.type
_entity.pdbx_description
1 polymer ?
#
loop_
_entity_poly.entity_id
_entity_poly.type
_entity_poly.pdbx_seq_one_letter_code
_entity_poly.pdbx_strand_id
1 'polypeptide(L)'
;MFPGLTSASILLAWLPAMFGLAGPGEPTVTRMIVQEQLIIKIPVRPQPIRRPLVWEEHKGPKCINTGQIRGAVLAGTTAVDFALNGGGRVRAKLDDDCPALDFYNGFYLKPEDERICADRDSIHSRMGGSCQIDTFRSLSPKG
;
A
#
# COMPACT_ATOMS: atom_id res chain seq x y z
N MET A 1 -26.56 -90.30 -4.20
CA MET A 1 -26.84 -90.25 -5.65
C MET A 1 -28.22 -89.63 -5.83
N PHE A 2 -28.24 -88.30 -6.08
CA PHE A 2 -29.32 -87.41 -6.58
C PHE A 2 -30.71 -87.33 -5.88
N PRO A 3 -31.48 -86.22 -6.00
CA PRO A 3 -31.13 -84.82 -6.33
C PRO A 3 -31.95 -83.75 -5.55
N GLY A 4 -31.69 -82.46 -5.80
CA GLY A 4 -32.68 -81.38 -5.68
C GLY A 4 -32.21 -80.17 -4.86
N LEU A 5 -31.58 -79.17 -5.48
CA LEU A 5 -32.19 -77.91 -5.97
C LEU A 5 -32.73 -77.02 -4.82
N THR A 6 -32.01 -75.98 -4.38
CA THR A 6 -31.88 -74.59 -4.91
C THR A 6 -32.75 -73.59 -4.14
N SER A 7 -32.27 -72.34 -4.09
CA SER A 7 -32.91 -71.11 -3.59
C SER A 7 -32.93 -70.99 -2.06
N ALA A 8 -31.97 -70.33 -1.41
CA ALA A 8 -31.59 -68.92 -1.57
C ALA A 8 -32.80 -67.97 -1.65
N SER A 9 -32.78 -66.97 -0.77
CA SER A 9 -33.62 -65.76 -0.77
C SER A 9 -34.93 -65.85 0.00
N ILE A 10 -34.92 -65.18 1.16
CA ILE A 10 -35.96 -64.38 1.85
C ILE A 10 -35.44 -64.39 3.30
N LEU A 11 -34.70 -63.38 3.76
CA LEU A 11 -35.28 -62.16 4.31
C LEU A 11 -34.33 -60.98 4.06
N LEU A 12 -34.66 -60.16 3.07
CA LEU A 12 -34.39 -58.73 3.11
C LEU A 12 -35.28 -58.12 4.18
N ALA A 13 -34.68 -57.51 5.19
CA ALA A 13 -35.05 -56.22 5.75
C ALA A 13 -34.07 -55.94 6.89
N TRP A 14 -33.83 -54.68 7.25
CA TRP A 14 -32.96 -54.27 8.35
C TRP A 14 -31.46 -54.19 8.06
N LEU A 15 -31.07 -53.67 6.89
CA LEU A 15 -29.90 -52.79 6.85
C LEU A 15 -30.41 -51.34 6.88
N PRO A 16 -30.28 -50.61 8.00
CA PRO A 16 -30.49 -49.18 7.94
C PRO A 16 -29.44 -48.61 7.00
N ALA A 17 -29.90 -47.77 6.08
CA ALA A 17 -29.10 -46.99 5.16
C ALA A 17 -28.09 -46.12 5.93
N MET A 18 -26.94 -46.69 6.27
CA MET A 18 -25.77 -45.96 6.75
C MET A 18 -24.92 -45.54 5.55
N PHE A 19 -25.54 -44.88 4.59
CA PHE A 19 -24.85 -44.23 3.49
C PHE A 19 -25.26 -42.76 3.45
N GLY A 20 -24.31 -41.91 3.82
CA GLY A 20 -24.19 -40.59 3.21
C GLY A 20 -24.95 -39.46 3.90
N LEU A 21 -24.43 -39.00 5.02
CA LEU A 21 -24.48 -37.57 5.35
C LEU A 21 -23.04 -37.09 5.58
N ALA A 22 -22.23 -37.08 4.52
CA ALA A 22 -21.09 -36.19 4.45
C ALA A 22 -21.67 -34.78 4.23
N GLY A 23 -21.92 -34.07 5.33
CA GLY A 23 -22.24 -32.65 5.27
C GLY A 23 -21.07 -31.88 4.63
N PRO A 24 -21.32 -30.73 3.97
CA PRO A 24 -20.24 -29.93 3.42
C PRO A 24 -19.31 -29.54 4.57
N GLY A 25 -18.08 -30.07 4.55
CA GLY A 25 -17.07 -29.76 5.55
C GLY A 25 -16.88 -28.25 5.59
N GLU A 26 -17.06 -27.66 6.78
CA GLU A 26 -16.82 -26.25 6.99
C GLU A 26 -15.38 -25.93 6.56
N PRO A 27 -15.15 -24.85 5.79
CA PRO A 27 -13.81 -24.49 5.37
C PRO A 27 -12.96 -24.18 6.61
N THR A 28 -12.16 -25.16 7.03
CA THR A 28 -11.13 -24.99 8.06
C THR A 28 -10.02 -24.13 7.46
N VAL A 29 -10.07 -22.84 7.74
CA VAL A 29 -8.99 -21.91 7.38
C VAL A 29 -7.76 -22.29 8.20
N THR A 30 -6.86 -23.09 7.62
CA THR A 30 -5.68 -23.64 8.33
C THR A 30 -4.54 -22.64 8.44
N ARG A 31 -4.56 -21.54 7.67
CA ARG A 31 -3.48 -20.56 7.65
C ARG A 31 -3.96 -19.18 7.23
N MET A 32 -3.82 -18.22 8.13
CA MET A 32 -3.91 -16.79 7.82
C MET A 32 -2.49 -16.28 7.53
N ILE A 33 -2.19 -15.93 6.28
CA ILE A 33 -0.93 -15.28 5.91
C ILE A 33 -1.20 -13.78 5.88
N VAL A 34 -0.75 -13.06 6.92
CA VAL A 34 -0.86 -11.59 6.98
C VAL A 34 0.33 -11.01 6.22
N GLN A 35 0.08 -10.38 5.07
CA GLN A 35 1.08 -9.54 4.39
C GLN A 35 0.95 -8.12 4.96
N GLU A 36 1.92 -7.69 5.78
CA GLU A 36 1.96 -6.32 6.27
C GLU A 36 2.42 -5.39 5.15
N GLN A 37 1.54 -4.50 4.70
CA GLN A 37 1.86 -3.42 3.75
C GLN A 37 1.74 -2.07 4.47
N LEU A 38 2.84 -1.31 4.53
CA LEU A 38 2.87 -0.01 5.21
C LEU A 38 2.28 1.07 4.29
N ILE A 39 1.11 1.59 4.65
CA ILE A 39 0.49 2.74 3.96
C ILE A 39 0.59 3.97 4.85
N ILE A 40 1.44 4.93 4.47
CA ILE A 40 1.66 6.16 5.24
C ILE A 40 0.82 7.28 4.65
N LYS A 41 -0.07 7.87 5.46
CA LYS A 41 -0.85 9.05 5.07
C LYS A 41 -0.10 10.32 5.42
N ILE A 42 0.20 11.14 4.42
CA ILE A 42 0.93 12.39 4.62
C ILE A 42 -0.04 13.57 4.54
N PRO A 43 -0.15 14.39 5.61
CA PRO A 43 -0.94 15.59 5.57
C PRO A 43 -0.22 16.65 4.72
N VAL A 44 -0.93 17.19 3.74
CA VAL A 44 -0.51 18.39 3.02
C VAL A 44 -0.99 19.60 3.79
N ARG A 45 -0.07 20.51 4.14
CA ARG A 45 -0.42 21.75 4.83
C ARG A 45 -0.50 22.90 3.82
N PRO A 46 -1.52 23.76 3.90
CA PRO A 46 -1.53 24.99 3.10
C PRO A 46 -0.32 25.82 3.48
N GLN A 47 0.40 26.30 2.46
CA GLN A 47 1.55 27.17 2.68
C GLN A 47 1.02 28.53 3.17
N PRO A 48 1.41 29.01 4.37
CA PRO A 48 0.93 30.29 4.85
C PRO A 48 1.39 31.41 3.91
N ILE A 49 0.50 32.38 3.63
CA ILE A 49 0.78 33.59 2.86
C ILE A 49 1.67 34.53 3.69
N ARG A 50 2.87 34.07 4.05
CA ARG A 50 3.99 34.91 4.46
C ARG A 50 4.85 35.12 3.21
N ARG A 51 5.70 36.16 3.20
CA ARG A 51 6.64 36.40 2.10
C ARG A 51 7.21 35.06 1.63
N PRO A 52 7.05 34.67 0.34
CA PRO A 52 7.45 33.35 -0.12
C PRO A 52 8.92 33.18 0.22
N LEU A 53 9.21 32.28 1.15
CA LEU A 53 10.57 31.93 1.50
C LEU A 53 11.17 31.37 0.21
N VAL A 54 12.13 32.08 -0.37
CA VAL A 54 12.77 31.62 -1.58
C VAL A 54 13.71 30.50 -1.16
N TRP A 55 13.58 29.34 -1.80
CA TRP A 55 14.40 28.18 -1.50
C TRP A 55 15.53 28.06 -2.52
N GLU A 56 16.72 27.67 -2.05
CA GLU A 56 17.79 27.14 -2.87
C GLU A 56 17.74 25.62 -2.90
N GLU A 57 17.77 25.08 -4.11
CA GLU A 57 17.83 23.64 -4.35
C GLU A 57 19.28 23.17 -4.44
N HIS A 58 19.60 22.20 -3.60
CA HIS A 58 20.88 21.49 -3.60
C HIS A 58 20.66 20.02 -3.96
N LYS A 59 21.75 19.30 -4.24
CA LYS A 59 21.71 17.84 -4.40
C LYS A 59 21.14 17.22 -3.11
N GLY A 60 20.04 16.49 -3.25
CA GLY A 60 19.39 15.80 -2.15
C GLY A 60 19.90 14.37 -1.93
N PRO A 61 19.42 13.70 -0.88
CA PRO A 61 19.69 12.29 -0.65
C PRO A 61 18.96 11.42 -1.68
N LYS A 62 19.43 10.19 -1.93
CA LYS A 62 18.67 9.25 -2.79
C LYS A 62 17.40 8.74 -2.11
N CYS A 63 17.43 8.61 -0.79
CA CYS A 63 16.33 8.13 0.01
C CYS A 63 16.18 8.96 1.29
N ILE A 64 14.95 9.11 1.77
CA ILE A 64 14.63 9.71 3.06
C ILE A 64 13.90 8.69 3.95
N ASN A 65 14.19 8.72 5.25
CA ASN A 65 13.47 7.87 6.20
C ASN A 65 12.05 8.40 6.40
N THR A 66 11.06 7.52 6.29
CA THR A 66 9.65 7.90 6.37
C THR A 66 9.23 8.40 7.76
N GLY A 67 9.83 7.86 8.82
CA GLY A 67 9.63 8.32 10.20
C GLY A 67 10.18 9.73 10.47
N GLN A 68 10.98 10.30 9.56
CA GLN A 68 11.43 11.69 9.65
C GLN A 68 10.40 12.68 9.08
N ILE A 69 9.40 12.22 8.33
CA ILE A 69 8.46 13.08 7.62
C ILE A 69 7.36 13.56 8.59
N ARG A 70 7.30 14.87 8.83
CA ARG A 70 6.26 15.51 9.65
C ARG A 70 5.05 16.00 8.86
N GLY A 71 5.18 16.04 7.54
CA GLY A 71 4.15 16.49 6.63
C GLY A 71 4.75 16.89 5.29
N ALA A 72 3.89 17.33 4.39
CA ALA A 72 4.29 17.81 3.08
C ALA A 72 3.62 19.14 2.75
N VAL A 73 4.19 19.86 1.79
CA VAL A 73 3.63 21.06 1.17
C VAL A 73 3.77 20.88 -0.33
N LEU A 74 2.72 21.19 -1.09
CA LEU A 74 2.82 21.17 -2.55
C LEU A 74 3.69 22.33 -3.02
N ALA A 75 4.66 22.02 -3.87
CA ALA A 75 5.57 22.99 -4.46
C ALA A 75 5.30 23.06 -5.96
N GLY A 76 4.39 23.95 -6.35
CA GLY A 76 3.96 24.06 -7.74
C GLY A 76 3.16 22.85 -8.21
N THR A 77 3.31 22.50 -9.49
CA THR A 77 2.49 21.48 -10.17
C THR A 77 3.18 20.14 -10.36
N THR A 78 4.46 19.97 -10.04
CA THR A 78 5.18 18.70 -10.26
C THR A 78 6.12 18.35 -9.12
N ALA A 79 6.00 19.03 -7.98
CA ALA A 79 6.88 18.79 -6.85
C ALA A 79 6.15 18.86 -5.51
N VAL A 80 6.70 18.12 -4.55
CA VAL A 80 6.21 18.04 -3.17
C VAL A 80 7.38 18.26 -2.22
N ASP A 81 7.25 19.23 -1.33
CA ASP A 81 8.22 19.49 -0.28
C ASP A 81 7.88 18.70 0.98
N PHE A 82 8.70 17.72 1.33
CA PHE A 82 8.65 17.04 2.61
C PHE A 82 9.29 17.90 3.70
N ALA A 83 8.54 18.13 4.78
CA ALA A 83 9.06 18.74 6.00
C ALA A 83 9.57 17.64 6.93
N LEU A 84 10.86 17.66 7.24
CA LEU A 84 11.51 16.66 8.07
C LEU A 84 11.57 17.08 9.54
N ASN A 85 11.85 16.15 10.45
CA ASN A 85 12.30 16.46 11.81
C ASN A 85 13.53 17.37 11.79
N GLY A 86 13.71 18.20 12.82
CA GLY A 86 14.82 19.16 12.89
C GLY A 86 14.68 20.41 12.01
N GLY A 87 13.60 20.52 11.21
CA GLY A 87 13.28 21.73 10.42
C GLY A 87 13.84 21.71 9.01
N GLY A 88 14.56 20.66 8.63
CA GLY A 88 15.00 20.43 7.26
C GLY A 88 13.83 20.24 6.29
N ARG A 89 14.08 20.51 5.02
CA ARG A 89 13.11 20.33 3.94
C ARG A 89 13.77 19.67 2.74
N VAL A 90 13.06 18.70 2.16
CA VAL A 90 13.48 17.98 0.96
C VAL A 90 12.36 18.04 -0.05
N ARG A 91 12.64 18.54 -1.26
CA ARG A 91 11.73 18.55 -2.40
C ARG A 91 11.85 17.25 -3.17
N ALA A 92 10.75 16.52 -3.30
CA ALA A 92 10.59 15.45 -4.27
C ALA A 92 10.10 16.06 -5.59
N LYS A 93 10.86 15.86 -6.65
CA LYS A 93 10.38 16.06 -8.02
C LYS A 93 9.70 14.78 -8.48
N LEU A 94 8.51 14.94 -9.02
CA LEU A 94 7.73 13.86 -9.59
C LEU A 94 8.02 13.79 -11.08
N ASP A 95 7.77 12.63 -11.65
CA ASP A 95 7.87 12.43 -13.10
C ASP A 95 6.93 13.37 -13.88
N ASP A 96 7.21 13.60 -15.17
CA ASP A 96 6.58 14.66 -15.98
C ASP A 96 5.08 14.46 -16.21
N ASP A 97 4.60 13.20 -16.14
CA ASP A 97 3.19 12.85 -16.31
C ASP A 97 2.32 13.11 -15.06
N CYS A 98 2.88 13.77 -14.03
CA CYS A 98 2.29 13.84 -12.70
C CYS A 98 1.96 15.26 -12.21
N PRO A 99 0.74 15.76 -12.49
CA PRO A 99 0.27 17.02 -11.92
C PRO A 99 0.03 16.89 -10.41
N ALA A 100 0.86 17.59 -9.62
CA ALA A 100 0.85 17.63 -8.17
C ALA A 100 -0.44 18.18 -7.53
N LEU A 101 -1.34 18.75 -8.35
CA LEU A 101 -2.67 19.23 -7.94
C LEU A 101 -3.55 18.11 -7.38
N ASP A 102 -3.38 16.87 -7.86
CA ASP A 102 -4.13 15.71 -7.38
C ASP A 102 -3.81 15.37 -5.91
N PHE A 103 -2.71 15.88 -5.37
CA PHE A 103 -2.24 15.61 -4.01
C PHE A 103 -2.66 16.67 -2.98
N TYR A 104 -3.41 17.71 -3.37
CA TYR A 104 -3.77 18.85 -2.49
C TYR A 104 -4.48 18.42 -1.20
N ASN A 105 -5.26 17.34 -1.24
CA ASN A 105 -5.98 16.80 -0.10
C ASN A 105 -5.19 15.74 0.71
N GLY A 106 -3.87 15.67 0.47
CA GLY A 106 -2.97 14.66 1.01
C GLY A 106 -2.83 13.46 0.07
N PHE A 107 -1.76 12.70 0.31
CA PHE A 107 -1.38 11.55 -0.50
C PHE A 107 -0.89 10.41 0.39
N TYR A 108 -0.73 9.24 -0.21
CA TYR A 108 -0.20 8.06 0.45
C TYR A 108 1.17 7.71 -0.11
N LEU A 109 2.04 7.20 0.77
CA LEU A 109 3.27 6.51 0.38
C LEU A 109 3.10 5.03 0.69
N LYS A 110 3.62 4.20 -0.21
CA LYS A 110 3.73 2.75 -0.05
C LYS A 110 5.18 2.34 -0.24
N PRO A 111 6.06 2.63 0.74
CA PRO A 111 7.45 2.24 0.63
C PRO A 111 7.59 0.72 0.77
N GLU A 112 8.62 0.16 0.13
CA GLU A 112 9.03 -1.23 0.33
C GLU A 112 9.72 -1.46 1.68
N ASP A 113 10.41 -0.44 2.19
CA ASP A 113 11.12 -0.44 3.47
C ASP A 113 10.75 0.79 4.32
N GLU A 114 11.50 1.09 5.38
CA GLU A 114 11.23 2.25 6.25
C GLU A 114 11.61 3.60 5.58
N ARG A 115 11.95 3.60 4.30
CA ARG A 115 12.43 4.75 3.54
C ARG A 115 11.64 4.93 2.26
N ILE A 116 11.58 6.15 1.76
CA ILE A 116 11.23 6.41 0.37
C ILE A 116 12.47 6.83 -0.41
N CYS A 117 12.59 6.34 -1.63
CA CYS A 117 13.72 6.51 -2.52
C CYS A 117 13.25 7.05 -3.87
N ALA A 118 14.08 7.91 -4.44
CA ALA A 118 13.99 8.27 -5.85
C ALA A 118 14.17 7.03 -6.73
N ASP A 119 13.54 7.02 -7.89
CA ASP A 119 13.54 5.94 -8.89
C ASP A 119 12.98 4.59 -8.41
N ARG A 120 12.30 4.56 -7.26
CA ARG A 120 11.75 3.34 -6.66
C ARG A 120 10.33 3.54 -6.16
N ASP A 121 10.12 4.58 -5.35
CA ASP A 121 8.86 4.77 -4.66
C ASP A 121 7.96 5.78 -5.38
N SER A 122 6.66 5.58 -5.22
CA SER A 122 5.63 6.44 -5.80
C SER A 122 4.77 7.12 -4.75
N ILE A 123 4.30 8.32 -5.11
CA ILE A 123 3.27 9.07 -4.40
C ILE A 123 1.91 8.71 -5.00
N HIS A 124 0.97 8.33 -4.13
CA HIS A 124 -0.38 7.94 -4.55
C HIS A 124 -1.41 8.98 -4.14
N SER A 125 -2.18 9.45 -5.12
CA SER A 125 -3.24 10.43 -4.90
C SER A 125 -4.45 9.77 -4.23
N ARG A 126 -5.19 10.55 -3.45
CA ARG A 126 -6.50 10.12 -2.93
C ARG A 126 -7.56 10.01 -4.03
N MET A 127 -7.43 10.79 -5.09
CA MET A 127 -8.38 10.85 -6.19
C MET A 127 -8.08 9.78 -7.26
N GLY A 128 -7.03 8.97 -7.07
CA GLY A 128 -6.48 8.07 -8.07
C GLY A 128 -5.27 8.69 -8.78
N GLY A 129 -4.34 7.84 -9.22
CA GLY A 129 -3.05 8.27 -9.79
C GLY A 129 -1.86 7.88 -8.92
N SER A 130 -0.76 7.49 -9.56
CA SER A 130 0.50 7.09 -8.93
C SER A 130 1.64 7.78 -9.65
N CYS A 131 2.51 8.43 -8.89
CA CYS A 131 3.56 9.28 -9.42
C CYS A 131 4.90 8.91 -8.83
N GLN A 132 5.79 8.41 -9.68
CA GLN A 132 7.13 8.05 -9.26
C GLN A 132 7.90 9.30 -8.82
N ILE A 133 8.73 9.13 -7.80
CA ILE A 133 9.68 10.15 -7.37
C ILE A 133 10.90 10.05 -8.28
N ASP A 134 11.13 11.06 -9.11
CA ASP A 134 12.31 11.15 -9.97
C ASP A 134 13.56 11.51 -9.16
N THR A 135 13.48 12.58 -8.35
CA THR A 135 14.65 13.01 -7.59
C THR A 135 14.30 13.79 -6.33
N PHE A 136 15.21 13.76 -5.35
CA PHE A 136 15.14 14.59 -4.17
C PHE A 136 16.14 15.75 -4.24
N ARG A 137 15.71 16.93 -3.82
CA ARG A 137 16.52 18.14 -3.65
C ARG A 137 16.44 18.62 -2.21
N SER A 138 17.59 18.83 -1.58
CA SER A 138 17.63 19.48 -0.27
C SER A 138 17.32 20.96 -0.45
N LEU A 139 16.48 21.52 0.41
CA LEU A 139 16.09 22.92 0.36
C LEU A 139 16.73 23.70 1.52
N SER A 140 17.43 24.78 1.20
CA SER A 140 17.89 25.79 2.15
C SER A 140 17.20 27.13 1.89
N PRO A 141 16.85 27.91 2.92
CA PRO A 141 16.31 29.24 2.71
C PRO A 141 17.38 30.13 2.05
N LYS A 142 16.99 30.88 0.99
CA LYS A 142 17.79 32.01 0.51
C LYS A 142 17.77 33.11 1.57
N GLY A 143 18.95 33.62 1.89
CA GLY A 143 19.15 34.78 2.76
C GLY A 143 18.67 36.08 2.14
#